data_AF-A0A972VW44-F1
#
_entry.id   AF-A0A972VW44-F1
#
_cell.length_a   1.000
_cell.length_b   1.000
_cell.length_c   1.000
_cell.angle_alpha   90.00
_cell.angle_beta   90.00
_cell.angle_gamma   90.00
#
_symmetry.space_group_name_H-M   'P 1'
#
loop_
_entity.id
_entity.type
_entity.pdbx_description
1 polymer ?
#
loop_
_entity_poly.entity_id
_entity_poly.type
_entity_poly.pdbx_seq_one_letter_code
_entity_poly.pdbx_strand_id
1 'polypeptide(L)'
;VVLEKGIKAKLVKKDEKNMKLLGTSYTMSQDMGKAIDAWGEAARLSKEGDNYYRLAQALANEDRHKEAIVAYEQALDNDVKNKTNAYFWLGISQMQLERWDAASKSFREAAKDKDMEKSAKRYLKYIAGEKYRQEELRKMLEA
;
A
#
# COMPACT_ATOMS: atom_id res chain seq x y z
N VAL A 1 9.14 -17.71 -13.46
CA VAL A 1 10.64 -17.67 -13.49
C VAL A 1 11.23 -19.03 -13.10
N VAL A 2 12.55 -19.30 -13.25
CA VAL A 2 13.17 -20.60 -12.88
C VAL A 2 12.88 -20.99 -11.43
N LEU A 3 12.94 -20.01 -10.51
CA LEU A 3 12.61 -20.20 -9.11
C LEU A 3 11.18 -20.74 -8.90
N GLU A 4 10.20 -20.17 -9.59
CA GLU A 4 8.80 -20.62 -9.55
C GLU A 4 8.66 -22.09 -9.98
N LYS A 5 9.37 -22.48 -11.06
CA LYS A 5 9.37 -23.87 -11.55
C LYS A 5 9.99 -24.81 -10.50
N GLY A 6 11.10 -24.42 -9.87
CA GLY A 6 11.74 -25.17 -8.79
C GLY A 6 10.83 -25.37 -7.57
N ILE A 7 10.08 -24.33 -7.19
CA ILE A 7 9.10 -24.40 -6.09
C ILE A 7 7.95 -25.36 -6.46
N LYS A 8 7.37 -25.22 -7.67
CA LYS A 8 6.29 -26.09 -8.15
C LYS A 8 6.71 -27.56 -8.24
N ALA A 9 7.95 -27.81 -8.66
CA ALA A 9 8.53 -29.15 -8.72
C ALA A 9 9.00 -29.69 -7.35
N LYS A 10 8.79 -28.94 -6.25
CA LYS A 10 9.26 -29.27 -4.88
C LYS A 10 10.77 -29.45 -4.76
N LEU A 11 11.54 -28.94 -5.72
CA LEU A 11 13.01 -28.93 -5.71
C LEU A 11 13.56 -27.76 -4.87
N VAL A 12 12.75 -26.71 -4.72
CA VAL A 12 13.06 -25.54 -3.90
C VAL A 12 11.96 -25.38 -2.85
N LYS A 13 12.35 -25.12 -1.59
CA LYS A 13 11.40 -24.94 -0.49
C LYS A 13 10.54 -23.70 -0.71
N LYS A 14 9.23 -23.84 -0.48
CA LYS A 14 8.31 -22.71 -0.39
C LYS A 14 8.40 -22.08 1.01
N ASP A 15 9.41 -21.24 1.20
CA ASP A 15 9.60 -20.43 2.41
C ASP A 15 9.53 -18.94 2.10
N GLU A 16 9.53 -18.11 3.14
CA GLU A 16 9.38 -16.67 3.00
C GLU A 16 10.49 -16.06 2.12
N LYS A 17 11.74 -16.48 2.31
CA LYS A 17 12.89 -15.98 1.54
C LYS A 17 12.69 -16.20 0.03
N ASN A 18 12.30 -17.41 -0.35
CA ASN A 18 12.07 -17.72 -1.77
C ASN A 18 10.83 -17.02 -2.32
N MET A 19 9.81 -16.78 -1.49
CA MET A 19 8.63 -16.02 -1.91
C MET A 19 8.89 -14.52 -2.07
N LYS A 20 9.74 -13.93 -1.24
CA LYS A 20 10.22 -12.54 -1.43
C LYS A 20 11.04 -12.40 -2.69
N LEU A 21 11.93 -13.35 -2.97
CA LEU A 21 12.71 -13.33 -4.20
C LEU A 21 11.80 -13.43 -5.44
N LEU A 22 10.77 -14.26 -5.37
CA LEU A 22 9.78 -14.37 -6.43
C LEU A 22 8.97 -13.09 -6.61
N GLY A 23 8.46 -12.50 -5.52
CA GLY A 23 7.73 -11.24 -5.54
C GLY A 23 8.58 -10.11 -6.10
N THR A 24 9.84 -10.00 -5.67
CA THR A 24 10.81 -9.02 -6.20
C THR A 24 11.01 -9.21 -7.70
N SER A 25 11.20 -10.45 -8.16
CA SER A 25 11.41 -10.76 -9.57
C SER A 25 10.23 -10.32 -10.43
N TYR A 26 8.99 -10.62 -9.98
CA TYR A 26 7.79 -10.22 -10.71
C TYR A 26 7.50 -8.72 -10.64
N THR A 27 7.80 -8.06 -9.51
CA THR A 27 7.74 -6.59 -9.42
C THR A 27 8.69 -5.95 -10.43
N MET A 28 9.93 -6.44 -10.53
CA MET A 28 10.91 -5.93 -11.50
C MET A 28 10.49 -6.19 -12.94
N SER A 29 9.83 -7.31 -13.22
CA SER A 29 9.32 -7.64 -14.56
C SER A 29 7.96 -7.02 -14.88
N GLN A 30 7.42 -6.19 -13.99
CA GLN A 30 6.08 -5.59 -14.10
C GLN A 30 4.92 -6.60 -14.20
N ASP A 31 5.12 -7.85 -13.78
CA ASP A 31 4.05 -8.85 -13.70
C ASP A 31 3.37 -8.73 -12.32
N MET A 32 2.57 -7.67 -12.15
CA MET A 32 2.00 -7.31 -10.85
C MET A 32 1.08 -8.38 -10.28
N GLY A 33 0.32 -9.09 -11.13
CA GLY A 33 -0.53 -10.20 -10.69
C GLY A 33 0.27 -11.28 -9.96
N LYS A 34 1.36 -11.77 -10.57
CA LYS A 34 2.23 -12.76 -9.91
C LYS A 34 3.04 -12.16 -8.77
N ALA A 35 3.36 -10.87 -8.81
CA ALA A 35 4.01 -10.19 -7.69
C ALA A 35 3.08 -10.18 -6.46
N ILE A 36 1.80 -9.85 -6.63
CA ILE A 36 0.79 -9.85 -5.57
C ILE A 36 0.69 -11.25 -4.94
N ASP A 37 0.59 -12.31 -5.74
CA ASP A 37 0.53 -13.68 -5.23
C ASP A 37 1.77 -14.04 -4.39
N ALA A 38 2.97 -13.72 -4.90
CA ALA A 38 4.22 -14.03 -4.23
C ALA A 38 4.43 -13.20 -2.95
N TRP A 39 4.13 -11.89 -2.98
CA TRP A 39 4.20 -11.03 -1.80
C TRP A 39 3.16 -11.40 -0.74
N GLY A 40 1.95 -11.78 -1.17
CA GLY A 40 0.90 -12.27 -0.26
C GLY A 40 1.32 -13.54 0.46
N GLU A 41 1.93 -14.49 -0.26
CA GLU A 41 2.46 -15.70 0.35
C GLU A 41 3.65 -15.43 1.28
N ALA A 42 4.57 -14.52 0.90
CA ALA A 42 5.66 -14.09 1.77
C ALA A 42 5.14 -13.47 3.07
N ALA A 43 4.15 -12.58 2.97
CA ALA A 43 3.51 -11.95 4.12
C ALA A 43 2.80 -12.98 5.02
N ARG A 44 2.13 -13.97 4.45
CA ARG A 44 1.50 -15.06 5.21
C ARG A 44 2.51 -15.93 5.97
N LEU A 45 3.70 -16.15 5.40
CA LEU A 45 4.71 -17.04 5.96
C LEU A 45 5.52 -16.43 7.11
N SER A 46 5.81 -15.12 7.10
CA SER A 46 6.58 -14.47 8.19
C SER A 46 5.81 -13.42 8.97
N LYS A 47 4.67 -12.94 8.47
CA LYS A 47 3.93 -11.78 9.00
C LYS A 47 4.80 -10.52 9.17
N GLU A 48 5.93 -10.40 8.48
CA GLU A 48 6.76 -9.19 8.53
C GLU A 48 6.04 -8.01 7.86
N GLY A 49 6.05 -6.84 8.52
CA GLY A 49 5.42 -5.63 8.00
C GLY A 49 5.94 -5.21 6.61
N ASP A 50 7.23 -5.43 6.33
CA ASP A 50 7.83 -5.12 5.02
C ASP A 50 7.22 -5.96 3.87
N ASN A 51 6.84 -7.22 4.13
CA ASN A 51 6.21 -8.07 3.12
C ASN A 51 4.79 -7.59 2.81
N TYR A 52 4.03 -7.20 3.84
CA TYR A 52 2.72 -6.56 3.68
C TYR A 52 2.83 -5.21 2.95
N TYR A 53 3.87 -4.42 3.23
CA TYR A 53 4.11 -3.17 2.53
C TYR A 53 4.36 -3.39 1.04
N ARG A 54 5.16 -4.39 0.66
CA ARG A 54 5.39 -4.75 -0.75
C ARG A 54 4.13 -5.26 -1.44
N LEU A 55 3.33 -6.08 -0.74
CA LEU A 55 2.03 -6.51 -1.21
C LEU A 55 1.12 -5.30 -1.49
N ALA A 56 1.04 -4.37 -0.53
CA ALA A 56 0.22 -3.16 -0.65
C ALA A 56 0.63 -2.29 -1.85
N GLN A 57 1.94 -2.11 -2.07
CA GLN A 57 2.45 -1.38 -3.24
C GLN A 57 2.05 -2.06 -4.56
N ALA A 58 2.15 -3.39 -4.64
CA ALA A 58 1.77 -4.12 -5.84
C ALA A 58 0.24 -4.05 -6.10
N LEU A 59 -0.58 -4.13 -5.03
CA LEU A 59 -2.03 -3.95 -5.12
C LEU A 59 -2.41 -2.54 -5.57
N ALA A 60 -1.77 -1.51 -5.02
CA ALA A 60 -2.04 -0.12 -5.39
C ALA A 60 -1.66 0.19 -6.85
N ASN A 61 -0.62 -0.46 -7.40
CA ASN A 61 -0.23 -0.33 -8.81
C ASN A 61 -1.31 -0.88 -9.77
N GLU A 62 -2.08 -1.87 -9.32
CA GLU A 62 -3.21 -2.44 -10.06
C GLU A 62 -4.54 -1.75 -9.73
N ASP A 63 -4.51 -0.56 -9.15
CA ASP A 63 -5.68 0.20 -8.67
C ASP A 63 -6.60 -0.55 -7.67
N ARG A 64 -6.09 -1.62 -7.06
CA ARG A 64 -6.79 -2.41 -6.02
C ARG A 64 -6.69 -1.74 -4.65
N HIS A 65 -7.05 -0.46 -4.59
CA HIS A 65 -6.84 0.42 -3.42
C HIS A 65 -7.53 -0.10 -2.15
N LYS A 66 -8.67 -0.79 -2.25
CA LYS A 66 -9.35 -1.39 -1.08
C LYS A 66 -8.49 -2.45 -0.40
N GLU A 67 -7.84 -3.30 -1.18
CA GLU A 67 -6.97 -4.36 -0.69
C GLU A 67 -5.61 -3.80 -0.27
N ALA A 68 -5.10 -2.80 -1.00
CA ALA A 68 -3.86 -2.11 -0.65
C ALA A 68 -3.97 -1.45 0.73
N ILE A 69 -5.10 -0.83 1.08
CA ILE A 69 -5.35 -0.25 2.40
C ILE A 69 -5.17 -1.30 3.50
N VAL A 70 -5.81 -2.46 3.36
CA VAL A 70 -5.71 -3.56 4.35
C VAL A 70 -4.26 -4.02 4.48
N ALA A 71 -3.54 -4.17 3.37
CA ALA A 71 -2.14 -4.57 3.40
C ALA A 71 -1.22 -3.50 4.01
N TYR A 72 -1.47 -2.20 3.77
CA TYR A 72 -0.72 -1.12 4.44
C TYR A 72 -0.99 -1.07 5.95
N GLU A 73 -2.24 -1.28 6.38
CA GLU A 73 -2.59 -1.38 7.80
C GLU A 73 -1.87 -2.58 8.45
N GLN A 74 -1.89 -3.75 7.81
CA GLN A 74 -1.11 -4.91 8.27
C GLN A 74 0.40 -4.64 8.30
N ALA A 75 0.93 -3.86 7.36
CA ALA A 75 2.34 -3.47 7.38
C ALA A 75 2.68 -2.64 8.63
N LEU A 76 1.83 -1.66 8.95
CA LEU A 76 1.97 -0.81 10.13
C LEU A 76 1.82 -1.61 11.45
N ASP A 77 0.84 -2.51 11.51
CA ASP A 77 0.58 -3.37 12.67
C ASP A 77 1.72 -4.36 12.94
N ASN A 78 2.43 -4.78 11.89
CA ASN A 78 3.57 -5.70 11.97
C ASN A 78 4.93 -4.99 11.84
N ASP A 79 4.99 -3.75 12.30
CA ASP A 79 6.23 -2.98 12.51
C ASP A 79 7.11 -2.82 11.26
N VAL A 80 6.48 -2.43 10.13
CA VAL A 80 7.19 -2.06 8.88
C VAL A 80 8.31 -1.06 9.15
N LYS A 81 9.46 -1.27 8.52
CA LYS A 81 10.67 -0.46 8.78
C LYS A 81 10.48 1.03 8.48
N ASN A 82 9.74 1.33 7.42
CA ASN A 82 9.47 2.70 7.00
C ASN A 82 7.99 3.04 7.19
N LYS A 83 7.61 3.32 8.45
CA LYS A 83 6.26 3.72 8.83
C LYS A 83 5.81 5.00 8.14
N THR A 84 6.71 5.98 7.97
CA THR A 84 6.42 7.23 7.25
C THR A 84 5.87 6.94 5.85
N ASN A 85 6.58 6.13 5.07
CA ASN A 85 6.14 5.76 3.72
C ASN A 85 4.88 4.91 3.74
N ALA A 86 4.73 3.98 4.68
CA ALA A 86 3.51 3.19 4.82
C ALA A 86 2.28 4.08 5.06
N TYR A 87 2.36 5.04 5.98
CA TYR A 87 1.29 6.03 6.20
C TYR A 87 1.04 6.90 4.97
N PHE A 88 2.10 7.35 4.30
CA PHE A 88 1.95 8.19 3.11
C PHE A 88 1.18 7.46 2.00
N TRP A 89 1.59 6.25 1.64
CA TRP A 89 0.94 5.48 0.58
C TRP A 89 -0.44 4.92 0.98
N LEU A 90 -0.65 4.64 2.27
CA LEU A 90 -1.98 4.39 2.82
C LEU A 90 -2.90 5.60 2.58
N GLY A 91 -2.41 6.80 2.85
CA GLY A 91 -3.14 8.05 2.59
C GLY A 91 -3.51 8.22 1.13
N ILE A 92 -2.59 7.92 0.20
CA ILE A 92 -2.85 7.95 -1.25
C ILE A 92 -3.95 6.95 -1.62
N SER A 93 -3.85 5.70 -1.16
CA SER A 93 -4.85 4.66 -1.44
C SER A 93 -6.23 5.02 -0.87
N GLN A 94 -6.27 5.65 0.31
CA GLN A 94 -7.50 6.16 0.91
C GLN A 94 -8.11 7.32 0.10
N MET A 95 -7.28 8.22 -0.45
CA MET A 95 -7.75 9.30 -1.34
C MET A 95 -8.36 8.77 -2.64
N GLN A 96 -7.77 7.74 -3.24
CA GLN A 96 -8.30 7.12 -4.46
C GLN A 96 -9.71 6.53 -4.26
N LEU A 97 -10.09 6.28 -3.01
CA LEU A 97 -11.43 5.83 -2.62
C LEU A 97 -12.27 6.94 -1.96
N GLU A 98 -11.85 8.20 -2.09
CA GLU A 98 -12.50 9.38 -1.51
C GLU A 98 -12.69 9.32 0.02
N ARG A 99 -11.88 8.52 0.71
CA ARG A 99 -11.90 8.39 2.19
C ARG A 99 -11.14 9.54 2.83
N TRP A 100 -11.61 10.77 2.60
CA TRP A 100 -10.90 12.02 2.90
C TRP A 100 -10.43 12.16 4.35
N ASP A 101 -11.26 11.75 5.33
CA ASP A 101 -10.90 11.85 6.74
C ASP A 101 -9.82 10.85 7.14
N ALA A 102 -9.90 9.62 6.64
CA ALA A 102 -8.87 8.60 6.86
C ALA A 102 -7.55 9.01 6.20
N ALA A 103 -7.61 9.43 4.93
CA ALA A 103 -6.45 9.94 4.19
C ALA A 103 -5.77 11.08 4.94
N SER A 104 -6.55 12.04 5.46
CA SER A 104 -6.00 13.16 6.24
C SER A 104 -5.28 12.69 7.51
N LYS A 105 -5.77 11.65 8.20
CA LYS A 105 -5.07 11.07 9.36
C LYS A 105 -3.74 10.46 8.93
N SER A 106 -3.74 9.66 7.86
CA SER A 106 -2.53 9.01 7.35
C SER A 106 -1.47 10.02 6.89
N PHE A 107 -1.85 11.09 6.19
CA PHE A 107 -0.90 12.14 5.83
C PHE A 107 -0.38 12.93 7.03
N ARG A 108 -1.19 13.13 8.08
CA ARG A 108 -0.69 13.75 9.32
C ARG A 108 0.37 12.88 10.02
N GLU A 109 0.19 11.56 10.03
CA GLU A 109 1.21 10.64 10.53
C GLU A 109 2.49 10.71 9.68
N ALA A 110 2.36 10.68 8.36
CA ALA A 110 3.51 10.83 7.44
C ALA A 110 4.21 12.19 7.61
N ALA A 111 3.47 13.26 7.87
CA ALA A 111 4.02 14.61 8.03
C ALA A 111 4.86 14.82 9.30
N LYS A 112 4.88 13.85 10.23
CA LYS A 112 5.78 13.89 11.40
C LYS A 112 7.24 13.73 11.00
N ASP A 113 7.50 13.13 9.84
CA ASP A 113 8.82 13.04 9.24
C ASP A 113 9.11 14.31 8.43
N LYS A 114 10.22 15.00 8.75
CA LYS A 114 10.60 16.27 8.12
C LYS A 114 10.80 16.15 6.61
N ASP A 115 11.28 15.01 6.14
CA ASP A 115 11.53 14.79 4.72
C ASP A 115 10.20 14.61 3.95
N MET A 116 9.16 14.11 4.63
CA MET A 116 7.85 13.88 4.04
C MET A 116 6.83 15.01 4.31
N GLU A 117 7.10 15.89 5.28
CA GLU A 117 6.21 16.94 5.74
C GLU A 117 5.65 17.80 4.60
N LYS A 118 6.52 18.29 3.72
CA LYS A 118 6.13 19.16 2.60
C LYS A 118 5.18 18.45 1.63
N SER A 119 5.46 17.19 1.31
CA SER A 119 4.63 16.38 0.42
C SER A 119 3.28 16.08 1.06
N ALA A 120 3.27 15.60 2.31
CA ALA A 120 2.05 15.31 3.06
C ALA A 120 1.15 16.55 3.24
N LYS A 121 1.73 17.73 3.52
CA LYS A 121 0.98 19.00 3.62
C LYS A 121 0.30 19.40 2.30
N ARG A 122 0.90 19.08 1.14
CA ARG A 122 0.24 19.32 -0.16
C ARG A 122 -1.01 18.47 -0.32
N TYR A 123 -0.95 17.19 0.03
CA TYR A 123 -2.13 16.31 0.01
C TYR A 123 -3.18 16.75 1.02
N LEU A 124 -2.80 17.15 2.24
CA LEU A 124 -3.75 17.70 3.22
C LEU A 124 -4.48 18.94 2.70
N LYS A 125 -3.77 19.85 2.03
CA LYS A 125 -4.38 21.03 1.40
C LYS A 125 -5.36 20.64 0.28
N TYR A 126 -4.97 19.69 -0.56
CA TYR A 126 -5.85 19.17 -1.62
C TYR A 126 -7.13 18.57 -1.02
N ILE A 127 -7.01 17.70 0.00
CA ILE A 127 -8.16 17.06 0.65
C ILE A 127 -9.09 18.11 1.27
N ALA A 128 -8.54 19.16 1.91
CA ALA A 128 -9.36 20.23 2.47
C ALA A 128 -10.20 20.95 1.40
N GLY A 129 -9.61 21.23 0.24
CA GLY A 129 -10.33 21.81 -0.89
C GLY A 129 -11.42 20.89 -1.43
N GLU A 130 -11.13 19.59 -1.53
CA GLU A 130 -12.08 18.60 -2.03
C GLU A 130 -13.27 18.42 -1.08
N LYS A 131 -13.03 18.36 0.23
CA LYS A 131 -14.11 18.33 1.23
C LYS A 131 -15.00 19.56 1.15
N TYR A 132 -14.41 20.75 0.98
CA TYR A 132 -15.18 21.99 0.82
C TYR A 132 -16.04 21.95 -0.45
N ARG A 133 -15.47 21.50 -1.58
CA ARG A 133 -16.20 21.36 -2.84
C ARG A 133 -17.40 20.42 -2.71
N GLN A 134 -17.23 19.26 -2.07
CA GLN A 134 -18.29 18.27 -1.87
C GLN A 134 -19.43 18.82 -0.99
N GLU A 135 -19.09 19.57 0.06
CA GLU A 135 -20.08 20.20 0.93
C GLU A 135 -20.91 21.27 0.19
N GLU A 136 -20.27 22.10 -0.63
CA GLU A 136 -20.98 23.10 -1.44
C GLU A 136 -21.89 22.46 -2.50
N LEU A 137 -21.40 21.41 -3.19
CA LEU A 137 -22.23 20.64 -4.12
C LEU A 137 -23.44 20.02 -3.44
N ARG A 138 -23.26 19.48 -2.23
CA ARG A 138 -24.34 18.91 -1.44
C ARG A 138 -25.42 19.95 -1.11
N LYS A 139 -25.02 21.14 -0.65
CA LYS A 139 -25.97 22.24 -0.36
C LYS A 139 -26.75 22.66 -1.60
N MET A 140 -26.12 22.71 -2.77
CA MET A 140 -26.80 23.07 -4.02
C MET A 140 -27.82 22.02 -4.48
N LEU A 141 -27.57 20.73 -4.19
CA LEU A 141 -28.49 19.64 -4.54
C LEU A 141 -29.66 19.50 -3.55
N GLU A 142 -29.47 19.97 -2.32
CA GLU A 142 -30.49 19.96 -1.25
C GLU A 142 -31.36 21.23 -1.22
N ALA A 143 -31.03 22.26 -2.03
CA ALA A 143 -31.74 23.54 -2.14
C ALA A 143 -32.74 23.56 -3.30
#